data_AF-A0A0C9ZFP2-F1
#
_entry.id   AF-A0A0C9ZFP2-F1
#
_cell.length_a   1.000
_cell.length_b   1.000
_cell.length_c   1.000
_cell.angle_alpha   90.00
_cell.angle_beta   90.00
_cell.angle_gamma   90.00
#
_symmetry.space_group_name_H-M   'P 1'
#
loop_
_entity.id
_entity.type
_entity.pdbx_description
1 polymer ?
#
loop_
_entity_poly.entity_id
_entity_poly.type
_entity_poly.pdbx_seq_one_letter_code
_entity_poly.pdbx_strand_id
1 'polypeptide(L)'
;MVSKTFREAGFISERRPLKLHCTVLNTSHRKPRGRGPRQPFSYRALVTSPATRPFFPAPAHFRDAIEVDFGTWDVEEIQLCRMGSYGRDGEYVSCGGFSLVS
;
A
#
# COMPACT_ATOMS: atom_id res chain seq x y z
N MET A 1 15.72 12.63 3.50
CA MET A 1 16.24 13.17 4.79
C MET A 1 15.73 12.36 5.98
N VAL A 2 14.42 12.22 6.19
CA VAL A 2 13.81 11.47 7.34
C VAL A 2 14.32 10.03 7.50
N SER A 3 14.23 9.19 6.46
CA SER A 3 14.64 7.78 6.57
C SER A 3 16.12 7.58 6.91
N LYS A 4 17.00 8.50 6.50
CA LYS A 4 18.43 8.42 6.80
C LYS A 4 18.66 8.71 8.29
N THR A 5 18.08 9.79 8.80
CA THR A 5 18.18 10.19 10.21
C THR A 5 17.68 9.10 11.15
N PHE A 6 16.53 8.48 10.87
CA PHE A 6 16.01 7.39 11.69
C PHE A 6 16.85 6.10 11.63
N ARG A 7 17.52 5.82 10.49
CA ARG A 7 18.48 4.71 10.39
C ARG A 7 19.73 4.98 11.22
N GLU A 8 20.30 6.18 11.11
CA GLU A 8 21.50 6.58 11.85
C GLU A 8 21.27 6.59 13.37
N ALA A 9 20.07 6.99 13.80
CA ALA A 9 19.66 6.92 15.20
C ALA A 9 19.27 5.50 15.68
N GLY A 10 19.33 4.48 14.82
CA GLY A 10 19.09 3.08 15.18
C GLY A 10 17.63 2.65 15.22
N PHE A 11 16.68 3.49 14.81
CA PHE A 11 15.24 3.17 14.83
C PHE A 11 14.77 2.31 13.65
N ILE A 12 15.50 2.31 12.53
CA ILE A 12 15.19 1.49 11.35
C ILE A 12 16.28 0.44 11.16
N SER A 13 15.94 -0.82 11.37
CA SER A 13 16.83 -1.98 11.18
C SER A 13 16.75 -2.61 9.78
N GLU A 14 15.73 -2.25 9.00
CA GLU A 14 15.53 -2.75 7.63
C GLU A 14 16.68 -2.29 6.71
N ARG A 15 17.29 -3.25 6.00
CA ARG A 15 18.46 -3.02 5.14
C ARG A 15 18.08 -2.79 3.68
N ARG A 16 16.89 -3.23 3.26
CA ARG A 16 16.41 -3.05 1.90
C ARG A 16 16.35 -1.56 1.53
N PRO A 17 16.58 -1.21 0.24
CA PRO A 17 16.37 0.14 -0.25
C PRO A 17 14.95 0.62 0.00
N LEU A 18 14.79 1.90 0.34
CA LEU A 18 13.47 2.51 0.50
C LEU A 18 12.79 2.58 -0.87
N LYS A 19 11.60 1.97 -0.98
CA LYS A 19 10.71 2.12 -2.12
C LYS A 19 9.40 2.75 -1.66
N LEU A 20 9.16 3.99 -2.06
CA LEU A 20 7.89 4.66 -1.79
C LEU A 20 6.78 4.00 -2.60
N HIS A 21 5.67 3.70 -1.93
CA HIS A 21 4.48 3.10 -2.52
C HIS A 21 3.27 3.40 -1.64
N CYS A 22 2.09 3.54 -2.25
CA CYS A 22 0.81 3.52 -1.54
C CYS A 22 0.26 2.10 -1.56
N THR A 23 0.14 1.46 -0.39
CA THR A 23 -0.42 0.10 -0.32
C THR A 23 -1.93 0.17 -0.41
N VAL A 24 -2.47 -0.16 -1.60
CA VAL A 24 -3.93 -0.26 -1.80
C VAL A 24 -4.47 -1.59 -1.26
N LEU A 25 -3.71 -2.68 -1.42
CA LEU A 25 -4.16 -4.02 -1.05
C LEU A 25 -3.00 -4.91 -0.62
N ASN A 26 -3.16 -5.61 0.50
CA ASN A 26 -2.15 -6.53 1.02
C ASN A 26 -2.72 -7.93 1.29
N THR A 27 -2.28 -8.90 0.49
CA THR A 27 -2.69 -10.31 0.60
C THR A 27 -2.31 -11.00 1.91
N SER A 28 -1.37 -10.47 2.70
CA SER A 28 -1.05 -11.06 4.01
C SER A 28 -2.21 -10.99 4.99
N HIS A 29 -3.13 -10.03 4.80
CA HIS A 29 -4.31 -9.82 5.64
C HIS A 29 -5.58 -10.48 5.08
N ARG A 30 -5.47 -11.29 4.02
CA ARG A 30 -6.61 -11.96 3.38
C ARG A 30 -7.38 -12.82 4.40
N LYS A 31 -8.72 -12.71 4.36
CA LYS A 31 -9.67 -13.53 5.12
C LYS A 31 -10.53 -14.40 4.18
N PRO A 32 -10.88 -15.64 4.56
CA PRO A 32 -10.35 -16.37 5.70
C PRO A 32 -8.84 -16.63 5.54
N ARG A 33 -8.10 -16.70 6.65
CA ARG A 33 -6.68 -17.09 6.58
C ARG A 33 -6.62 -18.58 6.26
N GLY A 34 -6.18 -18.90 5.04
CA GLY A 34 -5.93 -20.29 4.65
C GLY A 34 -4.85 -20.92 5.54
N ARG A 35 -4.95 -22.23 5.75
CA ARG A 35 -3.84 -23.03 6.30
C ARG A 35 -2.85 -23.28 5.17
N GLY A 36 -1.67 -22.65 5.20
CA GLY A 36 -0.63 -22.85 4.18
C GLY A 36 0.05 -21.56 3.71
N PRO A 37 0.81 -21.63 2.62
CA PRO A 37 1.53 -20.47 2.09
C PRO A 37 0.57 -19.37 1.66
N ARG A 38 1.05 -18.12 1.73
CA ARG A 38 0.30 -16.94 1.30
C ARG A 38 -0.13 -17.11 -0.16
N GLN A 39 -1.44 -17.08 -0.42
CA GLN A 39 -1.97 -17.12 -1.78
C GLN A 39 -1.91 -15.72 -2.41
N PRO A 40 -1.10 -15.50 -3.47
CA PRO A 40 -1.07 -14.22 -4.18
C PRO A 40 -2.34 -14.02 -5.03
N PHE A 41 -2.55 -12.80 -5.53
CA PHE A 41 -3.56 -12.57 -6.55
C PHE A 41 -3.16 -13.21 -7.88
N SER A 42 -4.12 -13.83 -8.54
CA SER A 42 -3.97 -14.24 -9.94
C SER A 42 -4.48 -13.09 -10.81
N TYR A 43 -3.55 -12.35 -11.42
CA TYR A 43 -3.89 -11.25 -12.32
C TYR A 43 -4.78 -11.74 -13.47
N ARG A 44 -4.45 -12.90 -14.05
CA ARG A 44 -5.28 -13.58 -15.06
C ARG A 44 -6.73 -13.78 -14.57
N ALA A 45 -6.91 -14.29 -13.35
CA ALA A 45 -8.26 -14.53 -12.83
C ALA A 45 -9.06 -13.24 -12.63
N LEU A 46 -8.40 -12.14 -12.25
CA LEU A 46 -9.04 -10.84 -12.09
C LEU A 46 -9.50 -10.28 -13.45
N VAL A 47 -8.62 -10.26 -14.47
CA VAL A 47 -8.96 -9.68 -15.77
C VAL A 47 -9.95 -10.52 -16.58
N THR A 48 -9.99 -11.85 -16.37
CA THR A 48 -10.97 -12.72 -17.04
C THR A 48 -12.30 -12.83 -16.28
N SER A 49 -12.39 -12.28 -15.07
CA SER A 49 -13.59 -12.38 -14.24
C SER A 49 -14.76 -11.63 -14.89
N PRO A 50 -15.97 -12.22 -14.97
CA PRO A 50 -17.15 -11.48 -15.40
C PRO A 50 -17.45 -10.24 -14.53
N ALA A 51 -17.03 -10.25 -13.26
CA ALA A 51 -17.26 -9.16 -12.32
C ALA A 51 -16.43 -7.90 -12.60
N THR A 52 -15.32 -8.01 -13.34
CA THR A 52 -14.45 -6.87 -13.66
C THR A 52 -14.80 -6.20 -14.99
N ARG A 53 -15.62 -6.85 -15.84
CA ARG A 53 -16.07 -6.34 -17.14
C ARG A 53 -16.71 -4.94 -17.10
N PRO A 54 -17.49 -4.55 -16.07
CA PRO A 54 -18.06 -3.19 -16.03
C PRO A 54 -17.01 -2.10 -15.78
N PHE A 55 -15.88 -2.46 -15.16
CA PHE A 55 -14.86 -1.50 -14.72
C PHE A 55 -13.69 -1.42 -15.68
N PHE A 56 -13.40 -2.51 -16.40
CA PHE A 56 -12.26 -2.59 -17.29
C PHE A 56 -12.67 -3.28 -18.60
N PRO A 57 -12.34 -2.71 -19.77
CA PRO A 57 -12.39 -3.49 -21.01
C PRO A 57 -11.45 -4.68 -20.85
N ALA A 58 -11.90 -5.87 -21.27
CA ALA A 58 -11.06 -7.07 -21.18
C ALA A 58 -9.75 -6.80 -21.96
N PRO A 59 -8.57 -6.91 -21.32
CA PRO A 59 -7.32 -6.64 -22.02
C PRO A 59 -7.13 -7.65 -23.15
N ALA A 60 -6.51 -7.22 -24.26
CA ALA A 60 -6.19 -8.11 -25.38
C ALA A 60 -5.38 -9.33 -24.92
N HIS A 61 -4.47 -9.12 -23.95
CA HIS A 61 -3.75 -10.18 -23.27
C HIS A 61 -3.76 -9.98 -21.74
N PHE A 62 -3.87 -11.09 -20.99
CA PHE A 62 -3.79 -11.10 -19.53
C PHE A 62 -2.40 -10.73 -18.96
N ARG A 63 -1.44 -10.35 -19.81
CA ARG A 63 -0.12 -9.87 -19.41
C ARG A 63 -0.02 -8.35 -19.45
N ASP A 64 -0.95 -7.69 -20.12
CA ASP A 64 -0.95 -6.24 -20.27
C ASP A 64 -1.48 -5.65 -18.97
N ALA A 65 -0.69 -4.78 -18.34
CA ALA A 65 -1.13 -4.06 -17.17
C ALA A 65 -2.25 -3.10 -17.57
N ILE A 66 -3.32 -3.08 -16.80
CA ILE A 66 -4.35 -2.05 -16.93
C ILE A 66 -3.76 -0.77 -16.35
N GLU A 67 -3.64 0.24 -17.19
CA GLU A 67 -3.25 1.57 -16.75
C GLU A 67 -4.39 2.17 -15.92
N VAL A 68 -4.05 2.58 -14.70
CA VAL A 68 -4.98 3.22 -13.77
C VAL A 68 -4.27 4.44 -13.23
N ASP A 69 -4.82 5.61 -13.53
CA ASP A 69 -4.39 6.86 -12.91
C ASP A 69 -5.12 7.01 -11.57
N PHE A 70 -4.35 7.02 -10.49
CA PHE A 70 -4.89 7.32 -9.16
C PHE A 70 -4.96 8.83 -8.92
N GLY A 71 -4.24 9.64 -9.68
CA GLY A 71 -4.08 11.07 -9.47
C GLY A 71 -2.71 11.44 -8.91
N THR A 72 -2.54 12.73 -8.64
CA THR A 72 -1.33 13.32 -8.04
C THR A 72 -1.74 14.19 -6.87
N TRP A 73 -0.91 14.19 -5.81
CA TRP A 73 -1.14 14.98 -4.60
C TRP A 73 0.16 15.57 -4.09
N ASP A 74 0.07 16.75 -3.51
CA ASP A 74 1.14 17.34 -2.71
C ASP A 74 1.18 16.67 -1.33
N VAL A 75 2.38 16.53 -0.76
CA VAL A 75 2.56 15.97 0.58
C VAL A 75 2.53 17.13 1.58
N GLU A 76 1.47 17.17 2.39
CA GLU A 76 1.24 18.28 3.33
C GLU A 76 1.84 18.06 4.72
N GLU A 77 2.05 16.80 5.13
CA GLU A 77 2.57 16.47 6.46
C GLU A 77 3.34 15.15 6.48
N ILE A 78 4.15 14.96 7.53
CA ILE A 78 4.77 13.68 7.86
C ILE A 78 4.45 13.34 9.32
N GLN A 79 3.92 12.13 9.54
CA GLN A 79 3.53 11.63 10.85
C GLN A 79 4.36 10.41 11.28
N LEU A 80 4.54 10.26 12.59
CA LEU A 80 4.99 9.03 13.23
C LEU A 80 3.75 8.32 13.78
N CYS A 81 3.41 7.16 13.23
CA CYS A 81 2.19 6.46 13.62
C CYS A 81 2.47 5.10 14.28
N ARG A 82 1.61 4.68 15.21
CA ARG A 82 1.69 3.36 15.85
C ARG A 82 0.98 2.30 15.00
N MET A 83 1.75 1.38 14.41
CA MET A 83 1.19 0.25 13.66
C MET A 83 0.31 -0.64 14.55
N GLY A 84 -0.79 -1.15 13.98
CA GLY A 84 -1.74 -2.03 14.67
C GLY A 84 -2.70 -1.31 15.64
N SER A 85 -2.66 0.02 15.68
CA SER A 85 -3.64 0.86 16.37
C SER A 85 -4.52 1.58 15.35
N TYR A 86 -5.77 1.85 15.71
CA TYR A 86 -6.73 2.46 14.79
C TYR A 86 -7.51 3.56 15.52
N GLY A 87 -7.55 4.73 14.90
CA GLY A 87 -8.36 5.86 15.35
C GLY A 87 -9.83 5.69 14.96
N ARG A 88 -10.57 6.80 14.98
CA ARG A 88 -12.04 6.76 14.81
C ARG A 88 -12.44 6.38 13.39
N ASP A 89 -11.66 6.80 12.41
CA ASP A 89 -11.95 6.64 10.98
C ASP A 89 -11.11 5.51 10.34
N GLY A 90 -10.42 4.72 11.17
CA GLY A 90 -9.61 3.58 10.74
C GLY A 90 -8.17 3.95 10.35
N GLU A 91 -7.77 5.20 10.55
CA GLU A 91 -6.39 5.68 10.43
C GLU A 91 -5.50 5.10 11.52
N TYR A 92 -4.18 4.98 11.27
CA TYR A 92 -3.26 4.65 12.36
C TYR A 92 -3.21 5.79 13.37
N VAL A 93 -3.15 5.46 14.66
CA VAL A 93 -3.01 6.49 15.70
C VAL A 93 -1.66 7.18 15.57
N SER A 94 -1.67 8.52 15.42
CA SER A 94 -0.48 9.35 15.37
C SER A 94 0.15 9.54 16.76
N CYS A 95 1.46 9.41 16.84
CA CYS A 95 2.28 9.73 18.01
C CYS A 95 2.85 11.17 17.93
N GLY A 96 2.57 11.90 16.86
CA GLY A 96 3.15 13.20 16.53
C GLY A 96 3.53 13.30 15.07
N GLY A 97 3.76 14.52 14.60
CA GLY A 97 4.10 14.80 13.21
C GLY A 97 4.54 16.25 13.02
N PHE A 98 4.81 16.62 11.77
CA PHE A 98 5.10 18.00 11.41
C PHE A 98 4.50 18.35 10.05
N SER A 99 4.08 19.61 9.91
CA SER A 99 3.56 20.17 8.68
C SER A 99 4.69 20.44 7.69
N LEU A 100 4.44 20.16 6.41
CA LEU A 100 5.25 20.57 5.26
C LEU A 100 4.67 21.81 4.57
N VAL A 101 3.41 22.15 4.85
CA VAL A 101 2.81 23.41 4.43
C VAL A 101 3.15 24.51 5.44
N SER A 102 3.64 25.64 4.91
CA SER A 102 4.04 26.84 5.66
C SER A 102 2.84 27.72 6.01
#